data_AF-A0A966KYR2-F1
#
_entry.id   AF-A0A966KYR2-F1
#
_cell.length_a   1.000
_cell.length_b   1.000
_cell.length_c   1.000
_cell.angle_alpha   90.00
_cell.angle_beta   90.00
_cell.angle_gamma   90.00
#
_symmetry.space_group_name_H-M   'P 1'
#
loop_
_entity.id
_entity.type
_entity.pdbx_description
1 polymer ?
#
loop_
_entity_poly.entity_id
_entity_poly.type
_entity_poly.pdbx_seq_one_letter_code
_entity_poly.pdbx_strand_id
1 'polypeptide(L)' 'MDLAQLWRYPVKSMIGERVDRVEISSLGILGDRRWAVRDEVRGGIRGAKKFGALMTLAASTDDTGAT' A
#
# COMPACT_ATOMS: atom_id res chain seq x y z
N MET A 1 -2.50 -24.02 13.08
CA MET A 1 -2.49 -22.55 13.13
C MET A 1 -2.52 -22.13 11.70
N ASP A 2 -3.62 -21.50 11.28
CA ASP A 2 -3.94 -21.37 9.87
C ASP A 2 -3.97 -19.89 9.47
N LEU A 3 -3.54 -19.61 8.25
CA LEU A 3 -3.54 -18.26 7.70
C LEU A 3 -4.97 -17.89 7.27
N ALA A 4 -5.55 -16.86 7.90
CA ALA A 4 -6.93 -16.46 7.62
C ALA A 4 -7.06 -15.60 6.36
N GLN A 5 -6.21 -14.59 6.18
CA GLN A 5 -6.31 -13.61 5.09
C GLN A 5 -4.94 -13.01 4.76
N LEU A 6 -4.78 -12.59 3.51
CA LEU A 6 -3.64 -11.79 3.06
C LEU A 6 -4.11 -10.43 2.56
N TRP A 7 -3.35 -9.40 2.92
CA TRP A 7 -3.63 -8.02 2.56
C TRP A 7 -2.36 -7.36 2.03
N ARG A 8 -2.51 -6.56 0.98
CA ARG A 8 -1.46 -5.72 0.41
C ARG A 8 -1.91 -4.26 0.47
N TYR A 9 -1.00 -3.34 0.79
CA TYR A 9 -1.30 -1.90 0.87
C TYR A 9 -0.43 -1.13 -0.14
N PRO A 10 -0.83 -1.02 -1.42
CA PRO A 10 0.04 -0.48 -2.46
C PRO A 10 0.55 0.95 -2.19
N VAL A 11 -0.28 1.77 -1.56
CA VAL A 11 0.03 3.17 -1.22
C VAL A 11 -0.01 3.38 0.29
N LYS A 12 1.02 4.03 0.84
CA LYS A 12 1.12 4.37 2.26
C LYS A 12 -0.10 5.19 2.72
N SER A 13 -0.82 4.66 3.70
CA SER A 13 -2.02 5.27 4.31
C SER A 13 -3.30 5.24 3.45
N MET A 14 -3.35 4.42 2.41
CA MET A 14 -4.59 4.10 1.70
C MET A 14 -5.16 2.75 2.14
N ILE A 15 -6.41 2.49 1.75
CA ILE A 15 -7.08 1.20 1.91
C ILE A 15 -6.32 0.14 1.10
N GLY A 16 -6.04 -1.00 1.73
CA GLY A 16 -5.39 -2.13 1.10
C GLY A 16 -6.36 -3.02 0.32
N GLU A 17 -5.79 -3.91 -0.48
CA GLU A 17 -6.50 -4.94 -1.23
C GLU A 17 -6.32 -6.31 -0.56
N ARG A 18 -7.37 -7.13 -0.60
CA ARG A 18 -7.29 -8.53 -0.21
C ARG A 18 -6.80 -9.35 -1.38
N VAL A 19 -5.83 -10.23 -1.15
CA VAL A 19 -5.21 -11.06 -2.18
C VAL A 19 -5.19 -12.52 -1.75
N ASP A 20 -5.17 -13.44 -2.71
CA ASP A 20 -5.11 -14.88 -2.42
C ASP A 20 -3.66 -15.39 -2.33
N ARG A 21 -2.71 -14.65 -2.94
CA ARG A 21 -1.29 -15.00 -2.97
C ARG A 21 -0.42 -13.74 -2.89
N VAL A 22 0.76 -13.89 -2.28
CA VAL A 22 1.80 -12.86 -2.26
C VAL A 22 3.17 -13.47 -2.52
N GLU A 23 4.04 -12.70 -3.16
CA GLU A 23 5.47 -13.01 -3.22
C GLU A 23 6.18 -12.28 -2.08
N ILE A 24 7.08 -12.98 -1.38
CA ILE A 24 7.89 -12.42 -0.30
C ILE A 24 9.31 -12.22 -0.81
N SER A 25 9.78 -10.99 -0.72
CA SER A 25 11.17 -10.60 -1.01
C SER A 25 11.92 -10.27 0.28
N SER A 26 13.22 -9.95 0.15
CA SER A 26 14.02 -9.44 1.27
C SER A 26 13.49 -8.11 1.85
N LEU A 27 12.66 -7.38 1.10
CA LEU A 27 12.03 -6.12 1.52
C LEU A 27 10.60 -6.32 2.03
N GLY A 28 10.09 -7.55 2.05
CA GLY A 28 8.71 -7.88 2.43
C GLY A 28 7.84 -8.27 1.23
N ILE A 29 6.52 -8.12 1.40
CA ILE A 29 5.53 -8.47 0.36
C ILE A 29 5.75 -7.58 -0.87
N LEU A 30 5.91 -8.22 -2.03
CA LEU A 30 6.03 -7.50 -3.29
C LEU A 30 4.79 -6.62 -3.53
N GLY A 31 5.03 -5.33 -3.82
CA GLY A 31 3.97 -4.34 -4.04
C GLY A 31 3.40 -3.72 -2.76
N ASP A 32 3.75 -4.19 -1.56
CA ASP A 32 3.33 -3.53 -0.31
C ASP A 32 4.07 -2.20 -0.12
N ARG A 33 3.30 -1.14 0.13
CA ARG A 33 3.77 0.23 0.42
C ARG A 33 4.79 0.77 -0.59
N ARG A 34 4.71 0.35 -1.85
CA ARG A 34 5.59 0.79 -2.94
C ARG A 34 5.46 2.30 -3.19
N TRP A 35 4.27 2.86 -2.95
CA TRP A 35 3.96 4.26 -3.20
C TRP A 35 3.68 5.06 -1.93
N ALA A 36 3.95 6.35 -1.99
CA ALA A 36 3.57 7.30 -0.94
C ALA A 36 3.24 8.67 -1.55
N VAL A 37 2.29 9.37 -0.93
CA VAL A 37 1.93 10.73 -1.35
C VAL A 37 3.02 11.70 -0.91
N ARG A 38 3.51 12.51 -1.85
CA ARG A 38 4.45 13.60 -1.62
C ARG A 38 3.69 14.93 -1.68
N ASP A 39 3.91 15.78 -0.70
CA ASP A 39 3.43 17.16 -0.73
C ASP A 39 4.39 17.98 -1.61
N GLU A 40 3.91 18.49 -2.74
CA GLU A 40 4.75 19.24 -3.68
C GLU A 40 5.08 20.65 -3.21
N VAL A 41 4.24 21.25 -2.37
CA VAL A 41 4.41 22.62 -1.87
C VAL A 41 5.34 22.64 -0.66
N ARG A 42 5.09 21.79 0.33
CA ARG A 42 5.89 21.72 1.57
C ARG A 42 7.04 20.73 1.49
N GLY A 43 7.10 19.93 0.43
CA GLY A 43 8.09 18.89 0.24
C GLY A 43 7.92 17.67 1.13
N GLY A 44 8.41 16.53 0.64
CA GLY A 44 8.52 15.28 1.37
C GLY A 44 7.21 14.49 1.46
N ILE A 45 7.32 13.30 2.05
CA ILE A 45 6.20 12.36 2.17
C ILE A 45 5.23 12.84 3.25
N ARG A 46 3.93 12.74 2.98
CA ARG A 46 2.85 13.00 3.95
C ARG A 46 1.82 11.87 3.88
N GLY A 47 1.43 11.36 5.04
CA GLY A 47 0.44 10.29 5.18
C GLY A 47 -0.85 10.75 5.84
N ALA A 48 -1.65 9.79 6.30
CA ALA A 48 -2.98 10.03 6.89
C ALA A 48 -3.00 11.05 8.03
N LYS A 49 -1.91 11.21 8.79
CA LYS A 49 -1.80 12.24 9.85
C LYS A 49 -1.99 13.68 9.34
N LYS A 50 -1.67 13.93 8.06
CA LYS A 50 -1.87 15.25 7.42
C LYS A 50 -3.00 15.22 6.40
N PHE A 51 -3.13 14.12 5.66
CA PHE A 51 -4.17 13.94 4.66
C PHE A 51 -5.08 12.78 5.08
N GLY A 52 -6.00 13.03 6.01
CA GLY A 52 -6.91 11.99 6.53
C GLY A 52 -7.73 11.30 5.44
N ALA A 53 -8.07 12.04 4.37
CA ALA A 53 -8.76 11.52 3.19
C ALA A 53 -8.03 10.38 2.47
N LEU A 54 -6.71 10.20 2.66
CA LEU A 54 -6.02 9.04 2.10
C LEU A 54 -6.63 7.72 2.58
N MET A 55 -7.17 7.69 3.80
CA MET A 55 -7.79 6.49 4.37
C MET A 55 -9.15 6.14 3.75
N THR A 56 -9.66 6.96 2.83
CA THR A 56 -10.89 6.68 2.05
C THR A 56 -10.59 6.35 0.58
N LEU A 57 -9.32 6.38 0.18
CA LEU A 57 -8.88 6.03 -1.16
C LEU A 57 -8.30 4.62 -1.15
N ALA A 58 -8.41 3.92 -2.29
CA ALA A 58 -7.88 2.58 -2.49
C ALA A 58 -7.02 2.54 -3.75
N ALA A 59 -6.09 1.59 -3.76
CA ALA A 59 -5.29 1.24 -4.93
C ALA A 59 -5.18 -0.28 -4.99
N SER A 60 -5.13 -0.81 -6.20
CA SER A 60 -4.85 -2.23 -6.48
C SER A 60 -3.56 -2.35 -7.28
N THR A 61 -2.87 -3.46 -7.13
CA THR A 61 -1.72 -3.82 -7.97
C THR A 61 -2.09 -4.89 -8.98
N ASP A 62 -1.44 -4.87 -10.13
CA ASP A 62 -1.57 -5.97 -11.08
C ASP A 62 -0.88 -7.25 -10.57
N ASP A 63 -1.02 -8.35 -11.32
CA ASP A 63 -0.44 -9.65 -10.96
C ASP A 63 1.08 -9.64 -10.79
N THR A 64 1.79 -8.63 -11.30
CA THR A 64 3.25 -8.47 -11.16
C THR A 64 3.65 -7.61 -9.95
N GLY A 65 2.67 -7.02 -9.25
CA GLY A 65 2.95 -6.05 -8.19
C GLY A 65 3.48 -4.72 -8.75
N ALA A 66 3.34 -4.50 -10.06
CA ALA A 66 3.46 -3.20 -10.69
C ALA A 66 2.08 -2.51 -10.61
N THR A 67 2.09 -1.19 -10.48
CA THR A 67 0.89 -0.36 -10.54
C THR A 67 0.63 0.09 -11.96
#